data_AF-A0A1F6VQ86-F1
#
_entry.id   AF-A0A1F6VQ86-F1
#
_cell.length_a   1.000
_cell.length_b   1.000
_cell.length_c   1.000
_cell.angle_alpha   90.00
_cell.angle_beta   90.00
_cell.angle_gamma   90.00
#
_symmetry.space_group_name_H-M   'P 1'
#
loop_
_entity.id
_entity.type
_entity.pdbx_description
1 polymer ?
#
loop_
_entity_poly.entity_id
_entity_poly.type
_entity_poly.pdbx_seq_one_letter_code
_entity_poly.pdbx_strand_id
1 'polypeptide(L)' 'VVVEGINMMKKHQRPKKSGEKGTKINIAMPMNASNVMIVDPKTGLRTRIGKKKVGDKMIRITKKSSQEI' A
#
# COMPACT_ATOMS: atom_id res chain seq x y z
N VAL A 1 -1.16 0.99 6.28
CA VAL A 1 -0.64 1.08 4.88
C VAL A 1 -1.48 2.11 4.13
N VAL A 2 -0.88 3.04 3.39
CA VAL A 2 -1.61 3.96 2.50
C VAL A 2 -1.50 3.39 1.09
N VAL A 3 -2.63 3.24 0.40
CA VAL A 3 -2.67 2.75 -0.98
C VAL A 3 -3.34 3.81 -1.83
N GLU A 4 -2.72 4.18 -2.94
CA GLU A 4 -3.27 5.18 -3.85
C GLU A 4 -4.63 4.73 -4.41
N GLY A 5 -5.58 5.67 -4.53
CA GLY A 5 -6.92 5.40 -5.02
C GLY A 5 -7.86 4.66 -4.06
N ILE A 6 -7.37 4.15 -2.92
CA ILE A 6 -8.18 3.45 -1.91
C ILE A 6 -8.33 4.31 -0.65
N ASN A 7 -9.51 4.25 -0.02
CA ASN A 7 -9.84 5.00 1.20
C ASN A 7 -9.66 6.52 1.04
N MET A 8 -10.16 7.09 -0.06
CA MET A 8 -10.06 8.52 -0.31
C MET A 8 -11.03 9.31 0.57
N MET A 9 -10.51 10.29 1.32
CA MET A 9 -11.33 11.26 2.03
C MET A 9 -11.24 12.63 1.36
N LYS A 10 -12.38 13.30 1.27
CA LYS A 10 -12.48 14.73 0.95
C LYS A 10 -12.11 15.55 2.18
N LYS A 11 -10.87 16.02 2.25
CA LYS A 11 -10.43 16.94 3.30
C LYS A 11 -10.72 18.37 2.88
N HIS A 12 -11.48 19.08 3.70
CA HIS A 12 -11.70 20.51 3.54
C HIS A 12 -10.53 21.25 4.21
N GLN A 13 -9.66 21.87 3.41
CA GLN A 13 -8.53 22.64 3.90
C GLN A 13 -8.92 24.12 3.99
N ARG A 14 -8.80 24.68 5.20
CA ARG A 14 -8.93 26.12 5.41
C ARG A 14 -7.82 26.86 4.63
N PRO A 15 -8.12 28.04 4.07
CA PRO A 15 -7.14 28.82 3.36
C PRO A 15 -5.98 29.22 4.30
N LYS A 16 -4.76 29.22 3.77
CA LYS A 16 -3.55 29.52 4.57
C LYS A 16 -3.21 31.01 4.57
N LYS A 17 -3.66 31.77 3.55
CA LYS A 17 -3.48 33.22 3.45
C LYS A 17 -4.83 33.93 3.31
N SER A 18 -4.90 35.16 3.80
CA SER A 18 -6.07 36.02 3.61
C SER A 18 -6.29 36.28 2.11
N GLY A 19 -7.50 36.00 1.61
CA GLY A 19 -7.87 36.13 0.19
C GLY A 19 -7.86 34.83 -0.63
N GLU A 20 -7.33 33.72 -0.10
CA GLU A 20 -7.41 32.42 -0.78
C GLU A 20 -8.74 31.70 -0.47
N LYS A 21 -9.33 31.02 -1.46
CA LYS A 21 -10.49 30.15 -1.24
C LYS A 21 -10.03 28.83 -0.61
N GLY A 22 -10.79 28.34 0.38
CA GLY A 22 -10.58 27.00 0.94
C GLY A 22 -10.70 25.92 -0.13
N THR A 23 -9.80 24.95 -0.12
CA THR A 23 -9.74 23.88 -1.13
C THR A 23 -10.32 22.58 -0.57
N LYS A 24 -10.95 21.79 -1.44
CA LYS A 24 -11.31 20.40 -1.15
C LYS A 24 -10.27 19.50 -1.80
N ILE A 25 -9.52 18.75 -0.99
CA ILE A 25 -8.46 17.86 -1.47
C ILE A 25 -8.89 16.42 -1.23
N ASN A 26 -8.76 15.57 -2.24
CA ASN A 26 -8.89 14.12 -2.08
C ASN A 26 -7.55 13.57 -1.61
N ILE A 27 -7.53 12.96 -0.42
CA ILE A 27 -6.30 12.38 0.15
C ILE A 27 -6.59 10.90 0.45
N ALA A 28 -5.67 10.02 0.05
CA ALA A 28 -5.72 8.62 0.42
C ALA A 28 -5.45 8.45 1.92
N MET A 29 -6.33 7.77 2.63
CA MET A 29 -6.20 7.51 4.05
C MET A 29 -5.57 6.15 4.34
N PRO A 30 -4.89 6.00 5.50
CA PRO A 30 -4.33 4.73 5.87
C PRO A 30 -5.42 3.66 6.07
N MET A 31 -5.06 2.43 5.71
CA MET A 31 -5.83 1.23 5.99
C MET A 31 -5.05 0.27 6.88
N ASN A 32 -5.76 -0.61 7.58
CA ASN A 32 -5.16 -1.68 8.36
C ASN A 32 -4.37 -2.64 7.44
N ALA A 33 -3.18 -3.03 7.88
CA ALA A 33 -2.32 -3.98 7.18
C ALA A 33 -2.99 -5.36 6.99
N SER A 34 -3.93 -5.75 7.86
CA SER A 34 -4.71 -6.99 7.73
C SER A 34 -5.53 -7.06 6.44
N ASN A 35 -5.89 -5.91 5.87
CA ASN A 35 -6.78 -5.81 4.71
C ASN A 35 -6.01 -5.76 3.38
N VAL A 36 -4.68 -5.92 3.41
CA VAL A 36 -3.81 -5.86 2.23
C VAL A 36 -3.07 -7.18 2.07
N MET A 37 -2.94 -7.65 0.82
CA MET A 37 -2.12 -8.81 0.47
C MET A 37 -1.16 -8.46 -0.66
N ILE A 38 -0.03 -9.17 -0.72
CA ILE A 38 0.91 -9.06 -1.83
C ILE A 38 0.38 -9.86 -3.02
N VAL A 39 0.54 -9.28 -4.20
CA VAL A 39 0.27 -9.93 -5.48
C VAL A 39 1.52 -10.70 -5.90
N ASP A 40 1.34 -11.97 -6.25
CA ASP A 40 2.41 -12.80 -6.76
C ASP A 40 2.81 -12.35 -8.18
N PRO A 41 4.10 -12.02 -8.43
CA PRO A 41 4.55 -11.54 -9.73
C PRO A 41 4.33 -12.56 -10.86
N LYS A 42 4.30 -13.87 -10.57
CA LYS A 42 4.08 -14.90 -11.60
C LYS A 42 2.62 -15.03 -12.01
N THR A 43 1.73 -15.07 -11.02
CA THR A 43 0.34 -15.49 -11.21
C THR A 43 -0.63 -14.32 -11.19
N GLY A 44 -0.21 -13.15 -10.71
CA GLY A 44 -1.10 -12.01 -10.49
C GLY A 44 -2.13 -12.24 -9.37
N LEU A 45 -2.04 -13.37 -8.65
CA LEU A 45 -2.98 -13.71 -7.59
C LEU A 45 -2.47 -13.25 -6.23
N ARG A 46 -3.40 -13.00 -5.31
CA ARG A 46 -3.09 -12.73 -3.89
C ARG A 46 -2.36 -13.91 -3.25
N THR A 47 -1.26 -13.64 -2.55
CA THR A 47 -0.45 -14.66 -1.86
C THR A 47 0.04 -14.21 -0.49
N ARG A 48 0.35 -15.21 0.36
CA ARG A 48 1.03 -15.01 1.64
C ARG A 48 2.54 -15.06 1.42
N ILE A 49 3.29 -14.33 2.24
CA ILE A 49 4.75 -14.28 2.21
C ILE A 49 5.34 -15.41 3.08
N GLY A 50 6.42 -16.02 2.60
CA GLY A 50 7.37 -16.82 3.37
C GLY A 50 8.75 -16.14 3.39
N LYS A 51 9.68 -16.71 4.16
CA LYS A 51 11.08 -16.27 4.15
C LYS A 51 11.96 -17.45 3.74
N LYS A 52 12.96 -17.20 2.90
CA LYS A 52 13.97 -18.17 2.50
C LYS A 52 15.36 -17.57 2.75
N LYS A 53 16.28 -18.39 3.28
CA LYS A 53 17.68 -18.00 3.44
C LYS A 53 18.42 -18.27 2.13
N VAL A 54 19.05 -17.24 1.58
CA VAL A 54 19.91 -17.34 0.40
C VAL A 54 21.25 -16.72 0.79
N GLY A 55 22.27 -17.57 0.99
CA GLY A 55 23.52 -17.18 1.63
C GLY A 55 23.26 -16.67 3.06
N ASP A 56 23.75 -15.47 3.36
CA ASP A 56 23.58 -14.82 4.68
C ASP A 56 22.36 -13.89 4.76
N LYS A 57 21.57 -13.74 3.68
CA LYS A 57 20.42 -12.84 3.63
C LYS A 57 19.09 -13.60 3.61
N MET A 58 18.11 -13.05 4.31
CA MET A 58 16.73 -13.55 4.32
C MET A 58 15.93 -12.83 3.24
N ILE A 59 15.51 -13.57 2.21
CA ILE A 59 14.70 -13.07 1.10
C ILE A 59 13.24 -13.45 1.34
N ARG A 60 12.31 -12.57 0.92
CA ARG A 60 10.88 -12.85 0.96
C ARG A 60 10.50 -13.65 -0.28
N ILE A 61 9.73 -14.71 -0.08
CA ILE A 61 9.21 -15.53 -1.16
C ILE A 61 7.68 -15.56 -1.12
N THR A 62 7.04 -15.63 -2.28
CA THR A 62 5.61 -15.96 -2.36
C THR A 62 5.41 -17.43 -1.98
N LYS A 63 4.39 -17.73 -1.16
CA LYS A 63 4.13 -19.14 -0.80
C LYS A 63 3.56 -19.99 -1.95
N LYS A 64 2.94 -19.37 -2.97
CA LYS A 64 2.30 -20.12 -4.07
C LYS A 64 3.26 -20.46 -5.20
N SER A 65 4.09 -19.51 -5.63
CA SER A 65 5.00 -19.70 -6.77
C SER A 65 6.47 -19.87 -6.35
N SER A 66 6.77 -19.75 -5.05
CA SER A 66 8.13 -19.76 -4.50
C SER A 66 9.06 -18.75 -5.16
N GLN A 67 8.49 -17.73 -5.81
CA GLN A 67 9.24 -16.64 -6.42
C GLN A 67 9.62 -15.61 -5.37
N GLU A 68 10.75 -14.97 -5.61
CA GLU A 68 11.26 -13.89 -4.77
C GLU A 68 10.42 -12.63 -4.99
N ILE A 69 10.13 -11.95 -3.88
CA ILE A 69 9.42 -10.66 -3.81
C ILE A 69 10.44 -9.57 -3.51
#